data_AF-A0A1B6M5Z7-F1
#
_entry.id   AF-A0A1B6M5Z7-F1
#
_cell.length_a   1.000
_cell.length_b   1.000
_cell.length_c   1.000
_cell.angle_alpha   90.00
_cell.angle_beta   90.00
_cell.angle_gamma   90.00
#
_symmetry.space_group_name_H-M   'P 1'
#
loop_
_entity.id
_entity.type
_entity.pdbx_description
1 polymer ?
#
loop_
_entity_poly.entity_id
_entity_poly.type
_entity_poly.pdbx_seq_one_letter_code
_entity_poly.pdbx_strand_id
1 'polypeptide(L)'
;AANAMHQVLNFETALSEILDSRRQIEFISNYTLDEINSMPSMNWISWTDLFKSTLPESFTLLGNEIVRIYDYEYVIQLKELLQNKQKRVVANYMFWRAAERLAPLASKELRTKQEEFKRTTEPIRNQCLKIVSSNMGVALSSLYITDLFDKSFKLEADKMVEHIRQQMIENLDQTAGVGDEAKKGISDRVKHIVTRVAFSKELLDKKKMTNYYKDLKFDNRTFLRASLDVAGWNRNLKVNHTLQGLQASDWFRFNDVTSPAAIFNTKENTIVVTAGLLQPPLFSSALPHYVNYGSIGYLVAHHFTHIVDVTTDGKASNNITYKGGLRLAYRTYRKSVEELEYPEAVLPGLHQYSQDQLFMLSMANMMCTKYPEEEFKHGKSPIEI
;
A
#
# COMPACT_ATOMS: atom_id res chain seq x y z
N ALA A 1 32.92 -17.17 -13.98
CA ALA A 1 31.55 -16.84 -13.52
C ALA A 1 31.44 -16.82 -11.99
N ALA A 2 31.78 -17.91 -11.28
CA ALA A 2 31.65 -18.00 -9.82
C ALA A 2 32.36 -16.86 -9.06
N ASN A 3 33.63 -16.57 -9.36
CA ASN A 3 34.35 -15.47 -8.71
C ASN A 3 33.68 -14.09 -8.91
N ALA A 4 33.14 -13.83 -10.10
CA ALA A 4 32.42 -12.59 -10.37
C ALA A 4 31.10 -12.48 -9.58
N MET A 5 30.38 -13.59 -9.41
CA MET A 5 29.15 -13.61 -8.60
C MET A 5 29.43 -13.53 -7.10
N HIS A 6 30.56 -14.07 -6.62
CA HIS A 6 31.00 -13.83 -5.24
C HIS A 6 31.29 -12.35 -4.97
N GLN A 7 31.89 -11.65 -5.94
CA GLN A 7 32.09 -10.20 -5.81
C GLN A 7 30.77 -9.42 -5.80
N VAL A 8 29.79 -9.83 -6.60
CA VAL A 8 28.44 -9.25 -6.58
C VAL A 8 27.76 -9.48 -5.24
N LEU A 9 27.83 -10.70 -4.70
CA LEU A 9 27.27 -11.03 -3.39
C LEU A 9 27.92 -10.18 -2.28
N ASN A 10 29.26 -10.10 -2.26
CA ASN A 10 29.98 -9.29 -1.27
C ASN A 10 29.62 -7.79 -1.37
N PHE A 11 29.36 -7.30 -2.59
CA PHE A 11 28.88 -5.93 -2.79
C PHE A 11 27.46 -5.74 -2.25
N GLU A 12 26.55 -6.68 -2.51
CA GLU A 12 25.17 -6.65 -1.99
C GLU A 12 25.13 -6.77 -0.45
N THR A 13 26.01 -7.59 0.14
CA THR A 13 26.16 -7.68 1.60
C THR A 13 26.58 -6.33 2.20
N ALA A 14 27.62 -5.70 1.65
CA ALA A 14 28.06 -4.38 2.14
C ALA A 14 26.97 -3.31 1.97
N LEU A 15 26.21 -3.34 0.86
CA LEU A 15 25.08 -2.45 0.66
C LEU A 15 23.95 -2.70 1.68
N SER A 16 23.70 -3.97 2.04
CA SER A 16 22.70 -4.35 3.04
C SER A 16 23.09 -3.89 4.45
N GLU A 17 24.38 -3.94 4.81
CA GLU A 17 24.87 -3.47 6.11
C GLU A 17 24.60 -1.96 6.29
N ILE A 18 24.79 -1.17 5.23
CA ILE A 18 24.42 0.25 5.22
C ILE A 18 22.92 0.41 5.48
N LEU A 19 22.07 -0.37 4.80
CA LEU A 19 20.62 -0.34 4.95
C LEU A 19 20.12 -0.78 6.34
N ASP A 20 20.80 -1.69 7.03
CA ASP A 20 20.38 -2.17 8.36
C ASP A 20 20.76 -1.18 9.49
N SER A 21 21.84 -0.39 9.31
CA SER A 21 22.22 0.69 10.25
C SER A 21 21.14 1.78 10.41
N ARG A 22 20.20 1.82 9.47
CA ARG A 22 19.05 2.73 9.34
C ARG A 22 18.03 2.68 10.46
N ARG A 23 18.05 1.68 11.33
CA ARG A 23 16.93 1.42 12.28
C ARG A 23 16.72 2.50 13.34
N GLN A 24 17.56 3.54 13.45
CA GLN A 24 17.49 4.45 14.58
C GLN A 24 16.98 5.88 14.34
N ILE A 25 17.10 6.55 13.19
CA ILE A 25 16.56 7.93 13.04
C ILE A 25 16.22 8.28 11.58
N GLU A 26 14.96 8.65 11.29
CA GLU A 26 14.55 9.21 9.98
C GLU A 26 14.76 10.74 9.98
N PHE A 27 15.97 11.20 9.67
CA PHE A 27 16.19 12.62 9.35
C PHE A 27 15.77 12.88 7.91
N ILE A 28 14.51 13.25 7.73
CA ILE A 28 14.02 13.73 6.45
C ILE A 28 14.49 15.18 6.25
N SER A 29 15.36 15.38 5.27
CA SER A 29 15.84 16.72 4.89
C SER A 29 15.34 17.10 3.50
N ASN A 30 14.99 18.36 3.32
CA ASN A 30 14.63 18.93 2.03
C ASN A 30 15.76 19.85 1.59
N TYR A 31 16.21 19.70 0.35
CA TYR A 31 17.19 20.56 -0.29
C TYR A 31 16.72 20.92 -1.69
N THR A 32 17.13 22.05 -2.21
CA THR A 32 17.01 22.35 -3.63
C THR A 32 18.01 21.52 -4.44
N LEU A 33 17.72 21.29 -5.72
CA LEU A 33 18.64 20.61 -6.63
C LEU A 33 19.99 21.33 -6.73
N ASP A 34 20.00 22.66 -6.76
CA ASP A 34 21.21 23.48 -6.77
C ASP A 34 22.03 23.34 -5.49
N GLU A 35 21.37 23.28 -4.32
CA GLU A 35 22.04 23.02 -3.05
C GLU A 35 22.74 21.66 -3.05
N ILE A 36 22.05 20.57 -3.44
CA ILE A 36 22.64 19.22 -3.47
C ILE A 36 23.82 19.16 -4.45
N ASN A 37 23.70 19.76 -5.63
CA ASN A 37 24.79 19.80 -6.61
C ASN A 37 26.00 20.61 -6.11
N SER A 38 25.78 21.60 -5.25
CA SER A 38 26.85 22.44 -4.69
C SER A 38 27.51 21.85 -3.45
N MET A 39 26.85 20.91 -2.76
CA MET A 39 27.36 20.27 -1.55
C MET A 39 28.55 19.34 -1.83
N PRO A 40 29.73 19.55 -1.21
CA PRO A 40 30.91 18.68 -1.41
C PRO A 40 30.68 17.21 -1.03
N SER A 41 29.75 16.96 -0.11
CA SER A 41 29.35 15.61 0.28
C SER A 41 28.55 14.91 -0.82
N MET A 42 27.77 15.65 -1.62
CA MET A 42 26.77 15.15 -2.57
C MET A 42 27.15 15.32 -4.05
N ASN A 43 28.13 16.14 -4.40
CA ASN A 43 28.55 16.43 -5.78
C ASN A 43 29.30 15.27 -6.49
N TRP A 44 29.26 14.04 -5.96
CA TRP A 44 29.91 12.87 -6.54
C TRP A 44 29.14 12.25 -7.70
N ILE A 45 27.91 12.69 -7.92
CA ILE A 45 27.06 12.38 -9.07
C ILE A 45 26.43 13.68 -9.58
N SER A 46 26.23 13.78 -10.90
CA SER A 46 25.41 14.84 -11.48
C SER A 46 23.93 14.50 -11.25
N TRP A 47 23.35 15.06 -10.18
CA TRP A 47 21.94 14.81 -9.84
C TRP A 47 21.01 15.34 -10.93
N THR A 48 21.38 16.47 -11.55
CA THR A 48 20.64 17.05 -12.67
C THR A 48 20.56 16.07 -13.85
N ASP A 49 21.67 15.45 -14.24
CA ASP A 49 21.68 14.50 -15.35
C ASP A 49 20.96 13.20 -14.99
N LEU A 50 21.11 12.74 -13.75
CA LEU A 50 20.39 11.56 -13.24
C LEU A 50 18.87 11.78 -13.29
N PHE A 51 18.38 12.92 -12.78
CA PHE A 51 16.95 13.23 -12.81
C PHE A 51 16.46 13.44 -14.24
N LYS A 52 17.20 14.16 -15.11
CA LYS A 52 16.85 14.28 -16.54
C LYS A 52 16.75 12.93 -17.24
N SER A 53 17.61 11.96 -16.90
CA SER A 53 17.58 10.62 -17.49
C SER A 53 16.37 9.77 -17.06
N THR A 54 15.71 10.16 -15.97
CA THR A 54 14.60 9.38 -15.38
C THR A 54 13.24 10.07 -15.53
N LEU A 55 13.22 11.39 -15.62
CA LEU A 55 12.02 12.19 -15.79
C LEU A 55 11.58 12.25 -17.27
N PRO A 56 10.30 12.53 -17.55
CA PRO A 56 9.80 12.71 -18.91
C PRO A 56 10.52 13.88 -19.60
N GLU A 57 10.79 13.75 -20.90
CA GLU A 57 11.43 14.82 -21.69
C GLU A 57 10.65 16.15 -21.67
N SER A 58 9.33 16.09 -21.48
CA SER A 58 8.47 17.27 -21.37
C SER A 58 8.61 18.03 -20.05
N PHE A 59 9.30 17.45 -19.05
CA PHE A 59 9.48 18.08 -17.75
C PHE A 59 10.76 18.92 -17.72
N THR A 60 10.62 20.23 -17.49
CA THR A 60 11.75 21.14 -17.32
C THR A 60 12.22 21.10 -15.86
N LEU A 61 13.31 20.39 -15.61
CA LEU A 61 13.94 20.35 -14.28
C LEU A 61 14.64 21.68 -13.96
N LEU A 62 14.18 22.36 -12.92
CA LEU A 62 14.76 23.63 -12.44
C LEU A 62 15.71 23.39 -11.26
N GLY A 63 16.65 24.30 -11.04
CA GLY A 63 17.62 24.22 -9.94
C GLY A 63 17.02 24.39 -8.55
N ASN A 64 15.88 25.08 -8.45
CA ASN A 64 15.15 25.29 -7.19
C ASN A 64 14.16 24.16 -6.85
N GLU A 65 14.12 23.08 -7.64
CA GLU A 65 13.27 21.92 -7.36
C GLU A 65 13.65 21.26 -6.04
N ILE A 66 12.66 20.95 -5.21
CA ILE A 66 12.88 20.37 -3.89
C ILE A 66 13.10 18.86 -4.01
N VAL A 67 14.28 18.43 -3.58
CA VAL A 67 14.68 17.03 -3.45
C VAL A 67 14.63 16.66 -1.97
N ARG A 68 13.72 15.73 -1.65
CA ARG A 68 13.56 15.18 -0.30
C ARG A 68 14.48 13.97 -0.12
N ILE A 69 15.46 14.09 0.76
CA ILE A 69 16.38 13.02 1.13
C ILE A 69 15.88 12.40 2.43
N TYR A 70 15.43 11.14 2.34
CA TYR A 70 14.92 10.39 3.50
C TYR A 70 16.03 9.90 4.42
N ASP A 71 17.22 9.69 3.87
CA ASP A 71 18.35 9.11 4.57
C ASP A 71 19.64 9.68 4.00
N TYR A 72 20.09 10.78 4.58
CA TYR A 72 21.29 11.47 4.13
C TYR A 72 22.53 10.59 4.32
N GLU A 73 22.61 9.91 5.47
CA GLU A 73 23.76 9.08 5.85
C GLU A 73 23.92 7.87 4.90
N TYR A 74 22.82 7.23 4.52
CA TYR A 74 22.83 6.19 3.48
C TYR A 74 23.48 6.67 2.18
N VAL A 75 23.16 7.89 1.73
CA VAL A 75 23.72 8.43 0.48
C VAL A 75 25.23 8.66 0.60
N ILE A 76 25.71 9.08 1.78
CA ILE A 76 27.14 9.24 2.05
C ILE A 76 27.87 7.89 2.09
N GLN A 77 27.35 6.91 2.82
CA GLN A 77 27.98 5.58 2.87
C GLN A 77 27.92 4.88 1.50
N LEU A 78 26.86 5.10 0.72
CA LEU A 78 26.76 4.61 -0.65
C LEU A 78 27.86 5.21 -1.53
N LYS A 79 28.13 6.51 -1.43
CA LYS A 79 29.25 7.16 -2.14
C LYS A 79 30.57 6.46 -1.83
N GLU A 80 30.88 6.23 -0.56
CA GLU A 80 32.12 5.57 -0.13
C GLU A 80 32.22 4.14 -0.67
N LEU A 81 31.12 3.37 -0.58
CA LEU A 81 31.05 2.03 -1.13
C LEU A 81 31.30 2.01 -2.64
N LEU A 82 30.67 2.93 -3.40
CA LEU A 82 30.82 2.98 -4.85
C LEU A 82 32.22 3.43 -5.28
N GLN A 83 32.84 4.37 -4.57
CA GLN A 83 34.20 4.84 -4.86
C GLN A 83 35.27 3.77 -4.58
N ASN A 84 35.04 2.92 -3.58
CA ASN A 84 35.99 1.87 -3.16
C ASN A 84 35.84 0.55 -3.92
N LYS A 85 34.89 0.42 -4.84
CA LYS A 85 34.62 -0.83 -5.57
C LYS A 85 34.95 -0.68 -7.04
N GLN A 86 35.44 -1.77 -7.64
CA GLN A 86 35.72 -1.80 -9.07
C GLN A 86 34.43 -1.58 -9.87
N LYS A 87 34.46 -0.70 -10.87
CA LYS A 87 33.31 -0.39 -11.74
C LYS A 87 32.66 -1.64 -12.34
N ARG A 88 33.45 -2.66 -12.66
CA ARG A 88 32.96 -3.96 -13.17
C ARG A 88 32.06 -4.69 -12.17
N VAL A 89 32.38 -4.64 -10.87
CA VAL A 89 31.59 -5.29 -9.83
C VAL A 89 30.24 -4.58 -9.69
N VAL A 90 30.25 -3.24 -9.67
CA VAL A 90 29.02 -2.44 -9.62
C VAL A 90 28.15 -2.70 -10.87
N ALA A 91 28.76 -2.75 -12.05
CA ALA A 91 28.05 -3.09 -13.29
C ALA A 91 27.43 -4.51 -13.23
N ASN A 92 28.20 -5.51 -12.80
CA ASN A 92 27.69 -6.87 -12.64
C ASN A 92 26.52 -6.93 -11.66
N TYR A 93 26.57 -6.20 -10.55
CA TYR A 93 25.46 -6.09 -9.61
C TYR A 93 24.22 -5.48 -10.27
N MET A 94 24.35 -4.38 -11.00
CA MET A 94 23.22 -3.76 -11.74
C MET A 94 22.60 -4.73 -12.76
N PHE A 95 23.42 -5.44 -13.53
CA PHE A 95 22.94 -6.46 -14.48
C PHE A 95 22.29 -7.65 -13.78
N TRP A 96 22.82 -8.07 -12.62
CA TRP A 96 22.22 -9.12 -11.81
C TRP A 96 20.82 -8.72 -11.31
N ARG A 97 20.66 -7.51 -10.76
CA ARG A 97 19.35 -6.98 -10.34
C ARG A 97 18.36 -6.90 -11.52
N ALA A 98 18.83 -6.51 -12.71
CA ALA A 98 18.01 -6.50 -13.91
C ALA A 98 17.60 -7.92 -14.35
N ALA A 99 18.54 -8.87 -14.37
CA ALA A 99 18.28 -10.26 -14.73
C ALA A 99 17.28 -10.92 -13.77
N GLU A 100 17.44 -10.70 -12.46
CA GLU A 100 16.50 -11.20 -11.45
C GLU A 100 15.09 -10.63 -11.67
N ARG A 101 14.98 -9.33 -11.96
CA ARG A 101 13.70 -8.66 -12.19
C ARG A 101 13.00 -9.13 -13.47
N LEU A 102 13.76 -9.45 -14.51
CA LEU A 102 13.26 -9.90 -15.81
C LEU A 102 13.07 -11.42 -15.92
N ALA A 103 13.63 -12.21 -15.00
CA ALA A 103 13.52 -13.66 -15.01
C ALA A 103 12.07 -14.20 -15.16
N PRO A 104 11.03 -13.63 -14.51
CA PRO A 104 9.64 -14.05 -14.73
C PRO A 104 9.13 -13.90 -16.16
N LEU A 105 9.76 -13.02 -16.96
CA LEU A 105 9.41 -12.73 -18.35
C LEU A 105 10.29 -13.48 -19.36
N ALA A 106 11.30 -14.23 -18.88
CA ALA A 106 12.33 -14.84 -19.69
C ALA A 106 11.98 -16.27 -20.13
N SER A 107 12.99 -17.10 -20.44
CA SER A 107 12.80 -18.51 -20.79
C SER A 107 12.28 -19.33 -19.61
N LYS A 108 11.71 -20.51 -19.89
CA LYS A 108 11.29 -21.47 -18.85
C LYS A 108 12.47 -21.86 -17.94
N GLU A 109 13.65 -22.06 -18.52
CA GLU A 109 14.87 -22.42 -17.78
C GLU A 109 15.22 -21.36 -16.72
N LEU A 110 15.22 -20.08 -17.08
CA LEU A 110 15.54 -19.01 -16.14
C LEU A 110 14.47 -18.85 -15.05
N ARG A 111 13.18 -19.02 -15.41
CA ARG A 111 12.09 -19.05 -14.43
C ARG A 111 12.25 -20.19 -13.44
N THR A 112 12.53 -21.41 -13.90
CA THR A 112 12.75 -22.57 -13.03
C THR A 112 13.94 -22.35 -12.09
N LYS A 113 15.04 -21.76 -12.58
CA LYS A 113 16.18 -21.40 -11.71
C LYS A 113 15.81 -20.36 -10.66
N GLN A 114 14.97 -19.39 -11.01
CA GLN A 114 14.47 -18.41 -10.05
C GLN A 114 13.54 -19.05 -9.01
N GLU A 115 12.65 -19.95 -9.42
CA GLU A 115 11.75 -20.71 -8.54
C GLU A 115 12.55 -21.59 -7.57
N GLU A 116 13.59 -22.28 -8.05
CA GLU A 116 14.56 -23.04 -7.23
C GLU A 116 15.24 -22.13 -6.20
N PHE A 117 15.73 -20.97 -6.64
CA PHE A 117 16.40 -20.00 -5.75
C PHE A 117 15.45 -19.44 -4.68
N LYS A 118 14.23 -19.08 -5.06
CA LYS A 118 13.21 -18.56 -4.14
C LYS A 118 12.57 -19.64 -3.28
N ARG A 119 12.77 -20.91 -3.61
CA ARG A 119 12.07 -22.06 -3.01
C ARG A 119 10.54 -21.94 -3.11
N THR A 120 10.07 -21.40 -4.23
CA THR A 120 8.64 -21.16 -4.48
C THR A 120 8.20 -21.83 -5.77
N THR A 121 7.07 -22.54 -5.74
CA THR A 121 6.42 -23.11 -6.94
C THR A 121 5.11 -22.39 -7.20
N GLU A 122 5.17 -21.27 -7.92
CA GLU A 122 3.97 -20.50 -8.26
C GLU A 122 3.43 -20.91 -9.64
N PRO A 123 2.14 -21.27 -9.78
CA PRO A 123 1.54 -21.55 -11.07
C PRO A 123 1.71 -20.39 -12.05
N ILE A 124 2.06 -20.69 -13.31
CA ILE A 124 2.31 -19.67 -14.35
C ILE A 124 1.15 -18.68 -14.50
N ARG A 125 -0.09 -19.15 -14.33
CA ARG A 125 -1.30 -18.30 -14.37
C ARG A 125 -1.24 -17.17 -13.34
N ASN A 126 -0.78 -17.47 -12.12
CA ASN A 126 -0.68 -16.48 -11.05
C ASN A 126 0.47 -15.49 -11.33
N GLN A 127 1.59 -15.97 -11.89
CA GLN A 127 2.68 -15.10 -12.34
C GLN A 127 2.19 -14.11 -13.41
N CYS A 128 1.45 -14.59 -14.43
CA CYS A 128 0.83 -13.74 -15.44
C CYS A 128 -0.15 -12.73 -14.82
N LEU A 129 -1.00 -13.16 -13.88
CA LEU A 129 -1.94 -12.28 -13.20
C LEU A 129 -1.23 -11.17 -12.42
N LYS A 130 -0.14 -11.48 -11.72
CA LYS A 130 0.69 -10.48 -11.01
C LYS A 130 1.27 -9.44 -11.97
N ILE A 131 1.74 -9.87 -13.14
CA ILE A 131 2.28 -8.95 -14.17
C ILE A 131 1.19 -8.01 -14.68
N VAL A 132 0.00 -8.54 -15.00
CA VAL A 132 -1.13 -7.75 -15.49
C VAL A 132 -1.65 -6.81 -14.40
N SER A 133 -1.85 -7.29 -13.17
CA SER A 133 -2.30 -6.49 -12.02
C SER A 133 -1.33 -5.32 -11.74
N SER A 134 -0.02 -5.57 -11.75
CA SER A 134 1.00 -4.53 -11.48
C SER A 134 1.05 -3.41 -12.53
N ASN A 135 0.69 -3.72 -13.78
CA ASN A 135 0.88 -2.81 -14.92
C ASN A 135 -0.43 -2.27 -15.52
N MET A 136 -1.52 -2.99 -15.34
CA MET A 136 -2.85 -2.71 -15.89
C MET A 136 -3.95 -2.91 -14.82
N GLY A 137 -3.62 -2.64 -13.54
CA GLY A 137 -4.54 -2.84 -12.42
C GLY A 137 -5.86 -2.07 -12.53
N VAL A 138 -5.88 -0.90 -13.19
CA VAL A 138 -7.12 -0.13 -13.43
C VAL A 138 -8.07 -0.85 -14.38
N ALA A 139 -7.56 -1.42 -15.50
CA ALA A 139 -8.36 -2.23 -16.41
C ALA A 139 -8.87 -3.50 -15.72
N LEU A 140 -8.00 -4.19 -14.97
CA LEU A 140 -8.38 -5.38 -14.21
C LEU A 140 -9.47 -5.06 -13.18
N SER A 141 -9.36 -3.91 -12.51
CA SER A 141 -10.35 -3.41 -11.56
C SER A 141 -11.69 -3.09 -12.22
N SER A 142 -11.68 -2.45 -13.39
CA SER A 142 -12.92 -2.21 -14.16
C SER A 142 -13.64 -3.51 -14.51
N LEU A 143 -12.90 -4.53 -14.96
CA LEU A 143 -13.45 -5.86 -15.23
C LEU A 143 -14.00 -6.52 -13.96
N TYR A 144 -13.22 -6.55 -12.88
CA TYR A 144 -13.63 -7.13 -11.61
C TYR A 144 -14.93 -6.49 -11.07
N ILE A 145 -15.02 -5.16 -11.09
CA ILE A 145 -16.19 -4.44 -10.59
C ILE A 145 -17.41 -4.61 -11.50
N THR A 146 -17.20 -4.72 -12.81
CA THR A 146 -18.31 -4.87 -13.77
C THR A 146 -18.90 -6.28 -13.73
N ASP A 147 -18.04 -7.29 -13.62
CA ASP A 147 -18.42 -8.67 -13.89
C ASP A 147 -18.58 -9.53 -12.62
N LEU A 148 -17.92 -9.18 -11.51
CA LEU A 148 -17.82 -10.04 -10.33
C LEU A 148 -18.25 -9.39 -9.01
N PHE A 149 -18.04 -8.08 -8.82
CA PHE A 149 -18.33 -7.43 -7.55
C PHE A 149 -19.82 -7.09 -7.38
N ASP A 150 -20.41 -7.53 -6.27
CA ASP A 150 -21.76 -7.11 -5.89
C ASP A 150 -21.75 -5.66 -5.37
N LYS A 151 -22.38 -4.77 -6.13
CA LYS A 151 -22.47 -3.33 -5.81
C LYS A 151 -23.25 -3.06 -4.52
N SER A 152 -24.08 -3.99 -4.06
CA SER A 152 -24.76 -3.89 -2.76
C SER A 152 -23.76 -3.80 -1.60
N PHE A 153 -22.61 -4.46 -1.71
CA PHE A 153 -21.57 -4.44 -0.67
C PHE A 153 -20.95 -3.05 -0.51
N LYS A 154 -20.85 -2.27 -1.60
CA LYS A 154 -20.38 -0.89 -1.50
C LYS A 154 -21.32 -0.04 -0.65
N LEU A 155 -22.63 -0.15 -0.86
CA LEU A 155 -23.62 0.63 -0.10
C LEU A 155 -23.56 0.34 1.40
N GLU A 156 -23.50 -0.95 1.77
CA GLU A 156 -23.41 -1.34 3.18
C GLU A 156 -22.08 -0.95 3.81
N ALA A 157 -20.97 -1.05 3.06
CA ALA A 157 -19.67 -0.62 3.56
C ALA A 157 -19.58 0.91 3.72
N ASP A 158 -20.18 1.69 2.81
CA ASP A 158 -20.26 3.15 2.94
C ASP A 158 -21.02 3.54 4.23
N LYS A 159 -22.19 2.93 4.49
CA LYS A 159 -22.95 3.16 5.74
C LYS A 159 -22.12 2.83 6.98
N MET A 160 -21.46 1.67 6.99
CA MET A 160 -20.61 1.25 8.11
C MET A 160 -19.49 2.27 8.39
N VAL A 161 -18.82 2.75 7.34
CA VAL A 161 -17.76 3.75 7.44
C VAL A 161 -18.29 5.06 8.03
N GLU A 162 -19.46 5.53 7.59
CA GLU A 162 -20.11 6.72 8.15
C GLU A 162 -20.50 6.52 9.63
N HIS A 163 -21.06 5.37 9.99
CA HIS A 163 -21.41 5.06 11.38
C HIS A 163 -20.17 5.06 12.29
N ILE A 164 -19.04 4.54 11.81
CA ILE A 164 -17.78 4.55 12.55
C ILE A 164 -17.25 5.98 12.70
N ARG A 165 -17.27 6.77 11.63
CA ARG A 165 -16.89 8.19 11.67
C ARG A 165 -17.69 8.95 12.72
N GLN A 166 -19.01 8.80 12.70
CA GLN A 166 -19.90 9.48 13.63
C GLN A 166 -19.67 9.01 15.08
N GLN A 167 -19.54 7.69 15.30
CA GLN A 167 -19.25 7.14 16.63
C GLN A 167 -17.90 7.63 17.17
N MET A 168 -16.90 7.85 16.31
CA MET A 168 -15.60 8.40 16.74
C MET A 168 -15.75 9.82 17.28
N ILE A 169 -16.50 10.68 16.58
CA ILE A 169 -16.76 12.06 17.00
C ILE A 169 -17.50 12.05 18.36
N GLU A 170 -18.56 11.25 18.49
CA GLU A 170 -19.34 11.13 19.74
C GLU A 170 -18.50 10.60 20.91
N ASN A 171 -17.65 9.59 20.66
CA ASN A 171 -16.73 9.06 21.68
C ASN A 171 -15.75 10.13 22.15
N LEU A 172 -15.30 11.01 21.24
CA LEU A 172 -14.35 12.06 21.55
C LEU A 172 -14.95 13.10 22.49
N ASP A 173 -16.20 13.50 22.26
CA ASP A 173 -16.92 14.44 23.12
C ASP A 173 -17.01 13.93 24.57
N GLN A 174 -17.23 12.62 24.72
CA GLN A 174 -17.35 11.94 26.02
C GLN A 174 -16.00 11.60 26.67
N THR A 175 -14.87 11.81 25.99
CA THR A 175 -13.55 11.44 26.53
C THR A 175 -13.10 12.47 27.56
N ALA A 176 -12.98 12.04 28.82
CA ALA A 176 -12.42 12.85 29.90
C ALA A 176 -10.91 13.02 29.72
N GLY A 177 -10.38 14.19 30.05
CA GLY A 177 -8.94 14.48 30.00
C GLY A 177 -8.41 15.00 28.66
N VAL A 178 -9.25 15.13 27.64
CA VAL A 178 -8.92 15.83 26.39
C VAL A 178 -9.56 17.22 26.44
N GLY A 179 -8.76 18.28 26.27
CA GLY A 179 -9.26 19.67 26.28
C GLY A 179 -10.17 19.98 25.08
N ASP A 180 -11.09 20.93 25.24
CA ASP A 180 -12.12 21.23 24.23
C ASP A 180 -11.54 21.68 22.89
N GLU A 181 -10.43 22.42 22.89
CA GLU A 181 -9.72 22.81 21.66
C GLU A 181 -9.17 21.60 20.90
N ALA A 182 -8.56 20.65 21.62
CA ALA A 182 -8.05 19.41 21.04
C ALA A 182 -9.19 18.52 20.51
N LYS A 183 -10.31 18.42 21.25
CA LYS A 183 -11.52 17.72 20.78
C LYS A 183 -12.03 18.32 19.48
N LYS A 184 -12.15 19.65 19.41
CA LYS A 184 -12.59 20.35 18.20
C LYS A 184 -11.65 20.07 17.02
N GLY A 185 -10.34 20.21 17.21
CA GLY A 185 -9.35 19.97 16.16
C GLY A 185 -9.37 18.55 15.61
N ILE A 186 -9.48 17.54 16.49
CA ILE A 186 -9.60 16.15 16.07
C ILE A 186 -10.94 15.90 15.36
N SER A 187 -12.05 16.38 15.91
CA SER A 187 -13.37 16.23 15.30
C SER A 187 -13.42 16.85 13.91
N ASP A 188 -12.83 18.03 13.72
CA ASP A 188 -12.72 18.65 12.41
C ASP A 188 -11.86 17.80 11.46
N ARG A 189 -10.75 17.22 11.93
CA ARG A 189 -9.92 16.31 11.12
C ARG A 189 -10.66 15.03 10.71
N VAL A 190 -11.43 14.43 11.62
CA VAL A 190 -12.24 13.22 11.37
C VAL A 190 -13.38 13.52 10.39
N LYS A 191 -14.01 14.69 10.46
CA LYS A 191 -15.06 15.11 9.52
C LYS A 191 -14.54 15.30 8.09
N HIS A 192 -13.33 15.85 7.94
CA HIS A 192 -12.75 16.16 6.63
C HIS A 192 -11.93 15.03 6.01
N ILE A 193 -11.83 13.87 6.68
CA ILE A 193 -11.15 12.72 6.09
C ILE A 193 -11.93 12.15 4.91
N VAL A 194 -11.25 11.97 3.78
CA VAL A 194 -11.86 11.39 2.58
C VAL A 194 -11.91 9.87 2.73
N THR A 195 -13.07 9.27 2.52
CA THR A 195 -13.24 7.81 2.51
C THR A 195 -13.47 7.31 1.09
N ARG A 196 -12.65 6.35 0.64
CA ARG A 196 -12.79 5.69 -0.67
C ARG A 196 -13.13 4.21 -0.45
N VAL A 197 -14.41 3.87 -0.63
CA VAL A 197 -14.93 2.52 -0.32
C VAL A 197 -15.27 1.78 -1.61
N ALA A 198 -14.81 0.54 -1.67
CA ALA A 198 -14.93 -0.42 -2.76
C ALA A 198 -14.29 0.05 -4.07
N PHE A 199 -14.94 0.96 -4.80
CA PHE A 199 -14.54 1.39 -6.13
C PHE A 199 -15.07 2.79 -6.48
N SER A 200 -14.40 3.45 -7.43
CA SER A 200 -14.83 4.72 -8.02
C SER A 200 -15.81 4.49 -9.18
N LYS A 201 -16.82 5.36 -9.34
CA LYS A 201 -17.81 5.24 -10.44
C LYS A 201 -17.15 5.28 -11.82
N GLU A 202 -15.98 5.89 -11.91
CA GLU A 202 -15.16 5.97 -13.11
C GLU A 202 -14.73 4.60 -13.66
N LEU A 203 -14.55 3.59 -12.78
CA LEU A 203 -14.23 2.22 -13.20
C LEU A 203 -15.37 1.56 -13.99
N LEU A 204 -16.60 2.09 -13.91
CA LEU A 204 -17.75 1.62 -14.69
C LEU A 204 -17.89 2.36 -16.04
N ASP A 205 -17.14 3.45 -16.25
CA ASP A 205 -17.22 4.27 -17.45
C ASP A 205 -16.21 3.79 -18.51
N LYS A 206 -16.72 3.07 -19.51
CA LYS A 206 -15.93 2.57 -20.64
C LYS A 206 -15.19 3.68 -21.40
N LYS A 207 -15.78 4.88 -21.53
CA LYS A 207 -15.12 6.00 -22.25
C LYS A 207 -13.94 6.51 -21.44
N LYS A 208 -14.08 6.62 -20.11
CA LYS A 208 -12.96 6.97 -19.23
C LYS A 208 -11.85 5.92 -19.27
N MET A 209 -12.20 4.63 -19.30
CA MET A 209 -11.21 3.54 -19.45
C MET A 209 -10.46 3.64 -20.78
N THR A 210 -11.16 3.81 -21.90
CA THR A 210 -10.53 3.96 -23.22
C THR A 210 -9.62 5.19 -23.27
N ASN A 211 -10.07 6.33 -22.72
CA ASN A 211 -9.26 7.54 -22.67
C ASN A 211 -8.02 7.40 -21.77
N TYR A 212 -8.11 6.66 -20.66
CA TYR A 212 -6.97 6.40 -19.78
C TYR A 212 -5.85 5.64 -20.48
N TYR A 213 -6.21 4.63 -21.28
CA TYR A 213 -5.25 3.79 -22.00
C TYR A 213 -4.94 4.28 -23.43
N LYS A 214 -5.42 5.45 -23.85
CA LYS A 214 -5.34 5.91 -25.26
C LYS A 214 -3.91 6.01 -25.80
N ASP A 215 -2.96 6.37 -24.92
CA ASP A 215 -1.56 6.60 -25.28
C ASP A 215 -0.71 5.33 -25.10
N LEU A 216 -1.30 4.24 -24.59
CA LEU A 216 -0.61 2.96 -24.45
C LEU A 216 -0.42 2.34 -25.84
N LYS A 217 0.85 2.28 -26.27
CA LYS A 217 1.28 1.57 -27.47
C LYS A 217 2.28 0.50 -27.04
N PHE A 218 2.10 -0.73 -27.49
CA PHE A 218 3.01 -1.82 -27.18
C PHE A 218 3.13 -2.78 -28.36
N ASP A 219 4.31 -3.37 -28.48
CA ASP A 219 4.59 -4.40 -29.49
C ASP A 219 4.30 -5.80 -28.90
N ASN A 220 3.32 -6.48 -29.49
CA ASN A 220 2.86 -7.79 -29.04
C ASN A 220 3.60 -8.98 -29.67
N ARG A 221 4.69 -8.75 -30.44
CA ARG A 221 5.48 -9.82 -31.07
C ARG A 221 6.09 -10.79 -30.06
N THR A 222 6.51 -10.31 -28.89
CA THR A 222 6.99 -11.16 -27.80
C THR A 222 6.42 -10.69 -26.47
N PHE A 223 6.19 -11.63 -25.55
CA PHE A 223 5.69 -11.31 -24.22
C PHE A 223 6.63 -10.38 -23.45
N LEU A 224 7.95 -10.57 -23.57
CA LEU A 224 8.95 -9.70 -22.96
C LEU A 224 8.81 -8.26 -23.50
N ARG A 225 8.73 -8.08 -24.82
CA ARG A 225 8.61 -6.74 -25.41
C ARG A 225 7.30 -6.06 -24.99
N ALA A 226 6.18 -6.75 -25.08
CA ALA A 226 4.89 -6.23 -24.64
C ALA A 226 4.93 -5.81 -23.16
N SER A 227 5.50 -6.65 -22.30
CA SER A 227 5.60 -6.38 -20.87
C SER A 227 6.47 -5.15 -20.57
N LEU A 228 7.59 -4.99 -21.28
CA LEU A 228 8.47 -3.83 -21.13
C LEU A 228 7.80 -2.53 -21.61
N ASP A 229 7.09 -2.58 -22.73
CA ASP A 229 6.36 -1.42 -23.26
C ASP A 229 5.25 -0.96 -22.31
N VAL A 230 4.43 -1.90 -21.83
CA VAL A 230 3.36 -1.58 -20.87
C VAL A 230 3.93 -1.08 -19.55
N ALA A 231 5.00 -1.70 -19.03
CA ALA A 231 5.66 -1.26 -17.81
C ALA A 231 6.27 0.14 -17.95
N GLY A 232 6.91 0.44 -19.09
CA GLY A 232 7.46 1.76 -19.41
C GLY A 232 6.38 2.83 -19.49
N TRP A 233 5.28 2.54 -20.17
CA TRP A 233 4.11 3.43 -20.23
C TRP A 233 3.53 3.70 -18.83
N ASN A 234 3.29 2.64 -18.04
CA ASN A 234 2.73 2.76 -16.68
C ASN A 234 3.68 3.55 -15.74
N ARG A 235 4.99 3.35 -15.86
CA ARG A 235 6.00 4.16 -15.15
C ARG A 235 5.86 5.64 -15.50
N ASN A 236 5.84 5.97 -16.78
CA ASN A 236 5.78 7.36 -17.25
C ASN A 236 4.46 8.03 -16.83
N LEU A 237 3.35 7.29 -16.89
CA LEU A 237 2.06 7.75 -16.39
C LEU A 237 2.15 8.11 -14.89
N LYS A 238 2.65 7.20 -14.04
CA LYS A 238 2.82 7.45 -12.60
C LYS A 238 3.72 8.65 -12.30
N VAL A 239 4.81 8.82 -13.07
CA VAL A 239 5.71 9.98 -12.91
C VAL A 239 4.99 11.27 -13.29
N ASN A 240 4.29 11.32 -14.43
CA ASN A 240 3.51 12.49 -14.84
C ASN A 240 2.47 12.89 -13.79
N HIS A 241 1.73 11.92 -13.26
CA HIS A 241 0.76 12.15 -12.17
C HIS A 241 1.43 12.70 -10.90
N THR A 242 2.63 12.22 -10.58
CA THR A 242 3.38 12.72 -9.40
C THR A 242 3.80 14.17 -9.60
N LEU A 243 4.27 14.53 -10.80
CA LEU A 243 4.72 15.88 -11.14
C LEU A 243 3.59 16.91 -11.20
N GLN A 244 2.37 16.48 -11.55
CA GLN A 244 1.18 17.35 -11.55
C GLN A 244 0.63 17.64 -10.13
N GLY A 245 1.18 16.99 -9.10
CA GLY A 245 0.78 17.16 -7.70
C GLY A 245 -0.48 16.40 -7.31
N LEU A 246 -0.89 16.56 -6.06
CA LEU A 246 -2.13 15.98 -5.52
C LEU A 246 -3.34 16.77 -6.03
N GLN A 247 -3.96 16.33 -7.12
CA GLN A 247 -5.26 16.85 -7.54
C GLN A 247 -6.37 16.03 -6.88
N ALA A 248 -7.32 16.69 -6.21
CA ALA A 248 -8.45 16.03 -5.54
C ALA A 248 -9.33 15.21 -6.50
N SER A 249 -9.31 15.53 -7.79
CA SER A 249 -10.02 14.86 -8.88
C SER A 249 -9.27 13.68 -9.51
N ASP A 250 -8.06 13.35 -9.02
CA ASP A 250 -7.24 12.27 -9.58
C ASP A 250 -7.80 10.90 -9.19
N TRP A 251 -8.90 10.54 -9.85
CA TRP A 251 -9.61 9.29 -9.66
C TRP A 251 -8.75 8.09 -10.00
N PHE A 252 -7.64 8.26 -10.75
CA PHE A 252 -6.69 7.20 -11.10
C PHE A 252 -5.90 6.68 -9.90
N ARG A 253 -5.73 7.52 -8.87
CA ARG A 253 -5.16 7.13 -7.59
C ARG A 253 -6.20 6.27 -6.86
N PHE A 254 -5.79 5.12 -6.32
CA PHE A 254 -6.64 4.15 -5.61
C PHE A 254 -7.63 3.34 -6.46
N ASN A 255 -7.34 3.13 -7.75
CA ASN A 255 -8.18 2.30 -8.62
C ASN A 255 -7.72 0.85 -8.76
N ASP A 256 -6.61 0.43 -8.15
CA ASP A 256 -6.39 -1.00 -7.97
C ASP A 256 -7.24 -1.45 -6.79
N VAL A 257 -8.47 -1.86 -7.10
CA VAL A 257 -9.46 -2.27 -6.10
C VAL A 257 -9.53 -3.79 -5.95
N THR A 258 -8.74 -4.53 -6.74
CA THR A 258 -8.71 -6.00 -6.71
C THR A 258 -7.88 -6.55 -5.56
N SER A 259 -6.85 -5.80 -5.16
CA SER A 259 -6.02 -6.14 -4.01
C SER A 259 -6.82 -5.98 -2.70
N PRO A 260 -6.91 -7.00 -1.82
CA PRO A 260 -7.64 -6.89 -0.56
C PRO A 260 -6.86 -6.03 0.43
N ALA A 261 -7.30 -4.79 0.65
CA ALA A 261 -6.61 -3.84 1.52
C ALA A 261 -7.57 -2.83 2.15
N ALA A 262 -7.27 -2.45 3.40
CA ALA A 262 -7.74 -1.23 4.01
C ALA A 262 -6.51 -0.44 4.45
N ILE A 263 -6.44 0.86 4.13
CA ILE A 263 -5.27 1.69 4.41
C ILE A 263 -5.68 3.10 4.82
N PHE A 264 -4.92 3.69 5.75
CA PHE A 264 -4.95 5.12 6.02
C PHE A 264 -3.72 5.79 5.40
N ASN A 265 -3.95 6.70 4.44
CA ASN A 265 -2.90 7.49 3.82
C ASN A 265 -2.81 8.85 4.53
N THR A 266 -1.75 9.03 5.31
CA THR A 266 -1.49 10.27 6.08
C THR A 266 -1.25 11.49 5.18
N LYS A 267 -0.61 11.31 4.02
CA LYS A 267 -0.27 12.39 3.09
C LYS A 267 -1.51 12.93 2.36
N GLU A 268 -2.44 12.03 2.03
CA GLU A 268 -3.67 12.38 1.30
C GLU A 268 -4.89 12.50 2.23
N ASN A 269 -4.69 12.35 3.55
CA ASN A 269 -5.75 12.31 4.57
C ASN A 269 -6.97 11.48 4.11
N THR A 270 -6.70 10.24 3.67
CA THR A 270 -7.69 9.37 3.04
C THR A 270 -7.69 7.99 3.68
N ILE A 271 -8.87 7.44 3.97
CA ILE A 271 -9.05 6.02 4.29
C ILE A 271 -9.58 5.32 3.04
N VAL A 272 -8.92 4.24 2.64
CA VAL A 272 -9.30 3.44 1.48
C VAL A 272 -9.67 2.04 1.95
N VAL A 273 -10.80 1.52 1.48
CA VAL A 273 -11.25 0.14 1.67
C VAL A 273 -11.53 -0.41 0.28
N THR A 274 -10.74 -1.38 -0.19
CA THR A 274 -10.86 -1.87 -1.57
C THR A 274 -11.98 -2.89 -1.75
N ALA A 275 -12.51 -3.00 -2.97
CA ALA A 275 -13.53 -3.99 -3.29
C ALA A 275 -13.06 -5.44 -3.09
N GLY A 276 -11.78 -5.72 -3.30
CA GLY A 276 -11.16 -7.02 -3.04
C GLY A 276 -11.18 -7.41 -1.57
N LEU A 277 -11.29 -6.46 -0.63
CA LEU A 277 -11.44 -6.77 0.80
C LEU A 277 -12.90 -7.08 1.17
N LEU A 278 -13.86 -6.48 0.47
CA LEU A 278 -15.29 -6.59 0.74
C LEU A 278 -15.89 -7.86 0.11
N GLN A 279 -15.59 -9.00 0.70
CA GLN A 279 -16.09 -10.29 0.24
C GLN A 279 -16.32 -11.27 1.40
N PRO A 280 -17.19 -12.28 1.25
CA PRO A 280 -17.34 -13.35 2.23
C PRO A 280 -16.02 -14.11 2.46
N PRO A 281 -15.78 -14.65 3.67
CA PRO A 281 -16.64 -14.59 4.86
C PRO A 281 -16.47 -13.29 5.68
N LEU A 282 -15.65 -12.34 5.23
CA LEU A 282 -15.36 -11.11 5.98
C LEU A 282 -16.48 -10.07 5.83
N PHE A 283 -17.10 -9.96 4.66
CA PHE A 283 -18.11 -8.94 4.43
C PHE A 283 -19.17 -9.36 3.43
N SER A 284 -20.43 -9.10 3.76
CA SER A 284 -21.56 -9.23 2.83
C SER A 284 -22.78 -8.53 3.39
N SER A 285 -23.64 -8.01 2.51
CA SER A 285 -24.98 -7.53 2.89
C SER A 285 -25.87 -8.63 3.50
N ALA A 286 -25.57 -9.90 3.24
CA ALA A 286 -26.30 -11.04 3.78
C ALA A 286 -25.75 -11.57 5.12
N LEU A 287 -24.62 -11.04 5.59
CA LEU A 287 -24.04 -11.43 6.87
C LEU A 287 -24.60 -10.57 8.01
N PRO A 288 -24.75 -11.14 9.23
CA PRO A 288 -25.13 -10.37 10.41
C PRO A 288 -24.18 -9.20 10.70
N HIS A 289 -24.67 -8.15 11.37
CA HIS A 289 -23.88 -6.97 11.69
C HIS A 289 -22.69 -7.33 12.59
N TYR A 290 -22.84 -8.27 13.54
CA TYR A 290 -21.71 -8.70 14.37
C TYR A 290 -20.54 -9.27 13.56
N VAL A 291 -20.78 -9.88 12.40
CA VAL A 291 -19.71 -10.37 11.52
C VAL A 291 -19.07 -9.22 10.76
N ASN A 292 -19.88 -8.40 10.08
CA ASN A 292 -19.39 -7.29 9.26
C ASN A 292 -18.64 -6.25 10.11
N TYR A 293 -19.19 -5.88 11.27
CA TYR A 293 -18.54 -4.92 12.17
C TYR A 293 -17.35 -5.51 12.93
N GLY A 294 -17.40 -6.80 13.29
CA GLY A 294 -16.28 -7.48 13.94
C GLY A 294 -15.05 -7.61 13.05
N SER A 295 -15.25 -7.74 11.74
CA SER A 295 -14.17 -7.88 10.76
C SER A 295 -13.83 -6.54 10.07
N ILE A 296 -14.56 -6.16 9.02
CA ILE A 296 -14.27 -4.93 8.26
C ILE A 296 -14.51 -3.67 9.09
N GLY A 297 -15.56 -3.64 9.92
CA GLY A 297 -15.82 -2.50 10.79
C GLY A 297 -14.68 -2.25 11.77
N TYR A 298 -14.05 -3.31 12.28
CA TYR A 298 -12.84 -3.21 13.08
C TYR A 298 -11.66 -2.61 12.31
N LEU A 299 -11.37 -3.08 11.09
CA LEU A 299 -10.30 -2.52 10.25
C LEU A 299 -10.52 -1.02 9.97
N VAL A 300 -11.74 -0.66 9.59
CA VAL A 300 -12.12 0.74 9.35
C VAL A 300 -11.91 1.56 10.62
N ALA A 301 -12.41 1.11 11.77
CA ALA A 301 -12.25 1.79 13.06
C ALA A 301 -10.77 1.93 13.47
N HIS A 302 -9.95 0.91 13.21
CA HIS A 302 -8.50 0.97 13.41
C HIS A 302 -7.87 2.10 12.57
N HIS A 303 -8.22 2.21 11.28
CA HIS A 303 -7.74 3.29 10.42
C HIS A 303 -8.21 4.68 10.83
N PHE A 304 -9.43 4.81 11.36
CA PHE A 304 -9.90 6.05 11.98
C PHE A 304 -9.07 6.42 13.22
N THR A 305 -8.63 5.45 14.02
CA THR A 305 -7.82 5.75 15.22
C THR A 305 -6.40 6.23 14.92
N HIS A 306 -5.85 5.94 13.72
CA HIS A 306 -4.59 6.55 13.27
C HIS A 306 -4.71 8.08 13.06
N ILE A 307 -5.92 8.63 12.98
CA ILE A 307 -6.15 10.08 12.89
C ILE A 307 -5.78 10.77 14.21
N VAL A 308 -5.96 10.07 15.33
CA VAL A 308 -5.65 10.60 16.68
C VAL A 308 -4.25 10.22 17.14
N ASP A 309 -3.70 9.10 16.65
CA ASP A 309 -2.34 8.67 16.96
C ASP A 309 -1.32 9.43 16.09
N VAL A 310 -1.11 10.72 16.42
CA VAL A 310 -0.03 11.55 15.89
C VAL A 310 1.05 11.71 16.96
N THR A 311 1.63 10.60 17.42
CA THR A 311 3.04 10.67 17.80
C THR A 311 3.86 10.70 16.52
N THR A 312 4.61 11.78 16.34
CA THR A 312 5.74 11.83 15.41
C THR A 312 6.53 10.53 15.53
N ASP A 313 6.79 9.91 14.39
CA ASP A 313 7.49 8.64 14.20
C ASP A 313 6.58 7.41 14.38
N GLY A 314 6.12 6.88 13.25
CA GLY A 314 5.15 5.78 13.11
C GLY A 314 5.62 4.41 13.62
N LYS A 315 6.16 4.37 14.85
CA LYS A 315 6.62 3.15 15.55
C LYS A 315 6.08 3.06 16.99
N ALA A 316 5.25 3.99 17.45
CA ALA A 316 4.36 3.83 18.61
C ALA A 316 2.97 4.36 18.22
N SER A 317 1.83 3.69 18.38
CA SER A 317 1.59 2.37 18.96
C SER A 317 0.46 1.68 18.20
N ASN A 318 0.79 0.74 17.30
CA ASN A 318 -0.20 -0.15 16.69
C ASN A 318 -1.12 -0.77 17.77
N ASN A 319 -0.63 -0.96 19.01
CA ASN A 319 -1.43 -1.44 20.13
C ASN A 319 -2.51 -0.44 20.60
N ILE A 320 -2.25 0.88 20.57
CA ILE A 320 -3.25 1.91 20.86
C ILE A 320 -4.34 1.91 19.78
N THR A 321 -3.94 1.91 18.51
CA THR A 321 -4.89 1.93 17.39
C THR A 321 -5.67 0.62 17.27
N TYR A 322 -5.08 -0.54 17.58
CA TYR A 322 -5.81 -1.80 17.66
C TYR A 322 -6.85 -1.82 18.78
N LYS A 323 -6.50 -1.38 19.99
CA LYS A 323 -7.44 -1.32 21.12
C LYS A 323 -8.53 -0.27 20.91
N GLY A 324 -8.13 0.90 20.42
CA GLY A 324 -9.03 2.00 20.07
C GLY A 324 -10.01 1.58 18.99
N GLY A 325 -9.52 0.93 17.93
CA GLY A 325 -10.33 0.40 16.84
C GLY A 325 -11.35 -0.64 17.31
N LEU A 326 -10.94 -1.56 18.19
CA LEU A 326 -11.86 -2.57 18.75
C LEU A 326 -13.00 -1.92 19.53
N ARG A 327 -12.67 -0.99 20.43
CA ARG A 327 -13.68 -0.29 21.23
C ARG A 327 -14.62 0.55 20.37
N LEU A 328 -14.07 1.23 19.36
CA LEU A 328 -14.84 2.05 18.44
C LEU A 328 -15.80 1.17 17.61
N ALA A 329 -15.29 0.13 16.95
CA ALA A 329 -16.10 -0.79 16.15
C ALA A 329 -17.20 -1.49 16.97
N TYR A 330 -16.88 -1.95 18.19
CA TYR A 330 -17.88 -2.59 19.06
C TYR A 330 -19.00 -1.63 19.47
N ARG A 331 -18.66 -0.39 19.82
CA ARG A 331 -19.67 0.63 20.14
C ARG A 331 -20.55 0.94 18.92
N THR A 332 -19.94 1.10 17.75
CA THR A 332 -20.67 1.32 16.51
C THR A 332 -21.57 0.14 16.19
N TYR A 333 -21.10 -1.09 16.36
CA TYR A 333 -21.90 -2.31 16.20
C TYR A 333 -23.14 -2.26 17.08
N ARG A 334 -22.97 -2.07 18.40
CA ARG A 334 -24.07 -2.03 19.36
C ARG A 334 -25.11 -0.96 19.00
N LYS A 335 -24.67 0.24 18.62
CA LYS A 335 -25.55 1.32 18.16
C LYS A 335 -26.27 0.95 16.85
N SER A 336 -25.58 0.33 15.90
CA SER A 336 -26.18 -0.10 14.63
C SER A 336 -27.28 -1.16 14.81
N VAL A 337 -27.17 -2.00 15.85
CA VAL A 337 -28.19 -3.02 16.17
C VAL A 337 -29.42 -2.40 16.81
N GLU A 338 -29.28 -1.31 17.57
CA GLU A 338 -30.42 -0.56 18.11
C GLU A 338 -31.28 0.09 17.02
N GLU A 339 -30.69 0.34 15.85
CA GLU A 339 -31.37 0.88 14.66
C GLU A 339 -32.04 -0.21 13.79
N LEU A 340 -31.80 -1.50 14.08
CA LEU A 340 -32.42 -2.59 13.32
C LEU A 340 -33.89 -2.78 13.73
N GLU A 341 -34.75 -2.86 12.71
CA GLU A 341 -36.18 -3.16 12.91
C GLU A 341 -36.45 -4.63 13.25
N TYR A 342 -35.45 -5.50 13.07
CA TYR A 342 -35.56 -6.95 13.25
C TYR A 342 -34.33 -7.53 13.97
N PRO A 343 -34.49 -8.65 14.71
CA PRO A 343 -33.38 -9.29 15.38
C PRO A 343 -32.35 -9.81 14.37
N GLU A 344 -31.07 -9.68 14.68
CA GLU A 344 -30.01 -10.22 13.84
C GLU A 344 -30.12 -11.75 13.72
N ALA A 345 -29.83 -12.27 12.52
CA ALA A 345 -29.78 -13.69 12.28
C ALA A 345 -28.67 -14.37 13.09
N VAL A 346 -28.94 -15.58 13.59
CA VAL A 346 -27.95 -16.43 14.26
C VAL A 346 -27.28 -17.32 13.21
N LEU A 347 -25.95 -17.37 13.21
CA LEU A 347 -25.22 -18.22 12.29
C LEU A 347 -25.49 -19.72 12.58
N PRO A 348 -25.81 -20.53 11.55
CA PRO A 348 -26.05 -21.95 11.73
C PRO A 348 -24.87 -22.66 12.42
N GLY A 349 -25.17 -23.44 13.46
CA GLY A 349 -24.16 -24.18 14.23
C GLY A 349 -23.45 -23.38 15.33
N LEU A 350 -23.79 -22.10 15.50
CA LEU A 350 -23.19 -21.21 16.50
C LEU A 350 -24.19 -20.66 17.53
N HIS A 351 -25.36 -21.31 17.68
CA HIS A 351 -26.44 -20.89 18.58
C HIS A 351 -26.04 -20.81 20.07
N GLN A 352 -24.95 -21.46 20.46
CA GLN A 352 -24.40 -21.44 21.81
C GLN A 352 -23.64 -20.14 22.14
N TYR A 353 -23.32 -19.32 21.15
CA TYR A 353 -22.61 -18.06 21.34
C TYR A 353 -23.57 -16.87 21.28
N SER A 354 -23.34 -15.87 22.13
CA SER A 354 -24.01 -14.58 22.00
C SER A 354 -23.48 -13.81 20.78
N GLN A 355 -24.25 -12.85 20.28
CA GLN A 355 -23.82 -11.99 19.17
C GLN A 355 -22.56 -11.19 19.53
N ASP A 356 -22.41 -10.76 20.78
CA ASP A 356 -21.18 -10.10 21.26
C ASP A 356 -19.96 -11.04 21.24
N GLN A 357 -20.15 -12.32 21.57
CA GLN A 357 -19.08 -13.32 21.42
C GLN A 357 -18.74 -13.54 19.95
N LEU A 358 -19.75 -13.59 19.07
CA LEU A 358 -19.56 -13.75 17.63
C LEU A 358 -18.88 -12.54 16.98
N PHE A 359 -19.12 -11.32 17.50
CA PHE A 359 -18.37 -10.14 17.11
C PHE A 359 -16.87 -10.32 17.39
N MET A 360 -16.52 -10.74 18.62
CA MET A 360 -15.13 -10.95 19.02
C MET A 360 -14.46 -12.08 18.22
N LEU A 361 -15.19 -13.18 17.98
CA LEU A 361 -14.72 -14.28 17.15
C LEU A 361 -14.52 -13.88 15.69
N SER A 362 -15.39 -13.03 15.13
CA SER A 362 -15.26 -12.53 13.76
C SER A 362 -13.99 -11.67 13.59
N MET A 363 -13.70 -10.83 14.58
CA MET A 363 -12.46 -10.05 14.64
C MET A 363 -11.21 -10.96 14.70
N ALA A 364 -11.24 -11.96 15.58
CA ALA A 364 -10.13 -12.90 15.73
C ALA A 364 -9.90 -13.76 14.47
N ASN A 365 -10.99 -14.21 13.83
CA ASN A 365 -10.93 -15.05 12.64
C ASN A 365 -10.28 -14.35 11.44
N MET A 366 -10.52 -13.03 11.31
CA MET A 366 -9.85 -12.21 10.29
C MET A 366 -8.33 -12.17 10.45
N MET A 367 -7.83 -12.33 11.68
CA MET A 367 -6.39 -12.33 12.01
C MET A 367 -5.76 -13.72 11.98
N CYS A 368 -6.53 -14.78 11.65
CA CYS A 368 -6.00 -16.13 11.60
C CYS A 368 -4.98 -16.26 10.45
N THR A 369 -3.73 -16.51 10.81
CA THR A 369 -2.62 -16.70 9.87
C THR A 369 -1.64 -17.72 10.43
N LYS A 370 -0.95 -18.44 9.53
CA LYS A 370 0.07 -19.43 9.89
C LYS A 370 1.36 -19.09 9.15
N TYR A 371 2.42 -18.87 9.91
CA TYR A 371 3.74 -18.58 9.37
C TYR A 371 4.62 -19.83 9.39
N PRO A 372 5.53 -20.00 8.42
CA PRO A 372 6.62 -20.98 8.51
C PRO A 372 7.49 -20.70 9.75
N GLU A 373 7.97 -21.76 10.42
CA GLU A 373 8.85 -21.62 11.59
C GLU A 373 10.11 -20.77 11.33
N GLU A 374 10.57 -20.73 10.08
CA GLU A 374 11.75 -19.94 9.66
C GLU A 374 11.52 -18.42 9.81
N GLU A 375 10.29 -17.94 9.67
CA GLU A 375 9.98 -16.50 9.81
C GLU A 375 9.99 -16.04 11.28
N PHE A 376 9.71 -16.95 12.22
CA PHE A 376 9.79 -16.66 13.66
C PHE A 376 11.23 -16.47 14.17
N LYS A 377 12.23 -17.10 13.53
CA LYS A 377 13.62 -17.10 14.00
C LYS A 377 14.30 -15.72 13.94
N HIS A 378 13.74 -14.76 13.20
CA HIS A 378 14.32 -13.43 13.04
C HIS A 378 13.60 -12.32 13.80
N GLY A 379 12.68 -12.65 14.73
CA GLY A 379 12.01 -11.66 15.58
C GLY A 379 11.15 -10.64 14.83
N LYS A 380 10.85 -10.89 13.56
CA LYS A 380 9.91 -10.06 12.79
C LYS A 380 8.50 -10.48 13.19
N SER A 381 7.81 -9.64 13.97
CA SER A 381 6.36 -9.73 14.07
C SER A 381 5.78 -9.47 12.67
N PRO A 382 5.02 -10.39 12.08
CA PRO A 382 4.47 -10.22 10.74
C PRO A 382 3.23 -9.30 10.71
N ILE A 383 2.94 -8.62 11.81
CA ILE A 383 1.81 -7.69 11.92
C ILE A 383 2.26 -6.28 11.52
N GLU A 384 2.35 -6.04 10.21
CA GLU A 384 2.06 -4.73 9.63
C GLU A 384 0.80 -4.93 8.77
N ILE A 385 -0.35 -4.56 9.33
CA ILE A 385 -1.63 -4.45 8.60
C ILE A 385 -1.70 -3.06 8.00
#